data_AF-A0A1L9VH86-F1
#
_entry.id   AF-A0A1L9VH86-F1
#
_cell.length_a   1.000
_cell.length_b   1.000
_cell.length_c   1.000
_cell.angle_alpha   90.00
_cell.angle_beta   90.00
_cell.angle_gamma   90.00
#
_symmetry.space_group_name_H-M   'P 1'
#
loop_
_entity.id
_entity.type
_entity.pdbx_description
1 polymer ?
#
loop_
_entity_poly.entity_id
_entity_poly.type
_entity_poly.pdbx_seq_one_letter_code
_entity_poly.pdbx_strand_id
1 'polypeptide(L)'
;MEHILNELQTMRVWCQTHKSYIMQDIEDKQLSDVVLFAIPFNNSAAHPRGAVLTDLAVRMEGVLRVRAAYKCNRFLPMSDEDPIIKVQAANSQELKRACGYKRMHGRYLEEYTKCCQSPEVLEDDARKLAMDWLEENMGYLGRLLLKLGTHGAYFGDAH
;
A
#
# COMPACT_ATOMS: atom_id res chain seq x y z
N MET A 1 -3.66 4.92 -12.88
CA MET A 1 -4.70 5.87 -12.45
C MET A 1 -4.15 6.53 -11.18
N GLU A 2 -3.65 7.76 -11.30
CA GLU A 2 -3.18 8.54 -10.15
C GLU A 2 -4.41 8.99 -9.37
N HIS A 3 -4.60 8.47 -8.15
CA HIS A 3 -5.65 8.93 -7.25
C HIS A 3 -5.00 9.92 -6.28
N ILE A 4 -5.37 11.20 -6.39
CA ILE A 4 -5.00 12.25 -5.43
C ILE A 4 -6.07 12.22 -4.34
N LEU A 5 -5.67 12.12 -3.07
CA LEU A 5 -6.58 12.02 -1.93
C LEU A 5 -6.02 12.83 -0.77
N ASN A 6 -6.75 13.85 -0.32
CA ASN A 6 -6.45 14.56 0.94
C ASN A 6 -4.97 14.95 1.10
N GLU A 7 -4.41 15.62 0.08
CA GLU A 7 -3.00 16.05 0.03
C GLU A 7 -1.96 14.91 -0.05
N LEU A 8 -2.41 13.64 -0.08
CA LEU A 8 -1.57 12.45 -0.14
C LEU A 8 -1.77 11.69 -1.46
N GLN A 9 -0.67 11.18 -2.00
CA GLN A 9 -0.62 10.29 -3.14
C GLN A 9 -0.07 8.93 -2.69
N THR A 10 -0.80 7.86 -3.01
CA THR A 10 -0.28 6.50 -2.86
C THR A 10 0.83 6.26 -3.88
N MET A 11 2.04 6.00 -3.41
CA MET A 11 3.18 5.62 -4.25
C MET A 11 3.68 4.23 -3.89
N ARG A 12 3.62 3.29 -4.84
CA ARG A 12 4.17 1.95 -4.66
C ARG A 12 5.65 1.91 -5.05
N VAL A 13 6.52 1.56 -4.11
CA VAL A 13 7.98 1.58 -4.27
C VAL A 13 8.62 0.29 -3.80
N TRP A 14 9.88 0.08 -4.20
CA TRP A 14 10.74 -0.95 -3.63
C TRP A 14 11.68 -0.30 -2.61
N CYS A 15 11.43 -0.52 -1.32
CA CYS A 15 12.31 -0.06 -0.24
C CYS A 15 13.48 -1.03 -0.05
N GLN A 16 14.70 -0.51 0.03
CA GLN A 16 15.91 -1.33 0.17
C GLN A 16 16.25 -1.55 1.64
N THR A 17 15.46 -2.37 2.33
CA THR A 17 15.68 -2.62 3.75
C THR A 17 15.73 -4.10 4.07
N HIS A 18 16.56 -4.45 5.04
CA HIS A 18 16.33 -5.67 5.80
C HIS A 18 15.04 -5.44 6.60
N LYS A 19 13.99 -6.19 6.26
CA LYS A 19 12.62 -6.40 6.81
C LYS A 19 12.07 -5.57 8.01
N SER A 20 12.87 -4.91 8.84
CA SER A 20 12.46 -4.29 10.10
C SER A 20 12.37 -2.76 10.11
N TYR A 21 12.94 -2.03 9.14
CA TYR A 21 12.94 -0.55 9.21
C TYR A 21 12.73 0.15 7.86
N ILE A 22 11.50 0.11 7.34
CA ILE A 22 11.13 0.89 6.13
C ILE A 22 11.33 2.39 6.35
N MET A 23 11.01 2.89 7.54
CA MET A 23 11.21 4.30 7.86
C MET A 23 12.68 4.72 7.83
N GLN A 24 13.63 3.82 8.12
CA GLN A 24 15.06 4.13 7.98
C GLN A 24 15.45 4.40 6.52
N ASP A 25 14.94 3.63 5.54
CA ASP A 25 15.25 3.87 4.12
C ASP A 25 14.57 5.14 3.59
N ILE A 26 13.45 5.56 4.19
CA ILE A 26 12.81 6.85 3.94
C ILE A 26 13.67 7.99 4.50
N GLU A 27 14.18 7.83 5.74
CA GLU A 27 15.07 8.78 6.40
C GLU A 27 16.41 8.93 5.66
N ASP A 28 17.05 7.82 5.29
CA ASP A 28 18.31 7.79 4.56
C ASP A 28 18.21 8.50 3.20
N LYS A 29 17.01 8.52 2.61
CA LYS A 29 16.71 9.25 1.37
C LYS A 29 16.23 10.68 1.59
N GLN A 30 16.17 11.14 2.85
CA GLN A 30 15.70 12.47 3.24
C GLN A 30 14.28 12.74 2.73
N LEU A 31 13.36 11.80 3.01
CA LEU A 31 11.97 11.86 2.59
C LEU A 31 10.97 11.88 3.75
N SER A 32 11.43 11.88 5.01
CA SER A 32 10.56 11.83 6.20
C SER A 32 9.66 13.05 6.36
N ASP A 33 10.01 14.18 5.74
CA ASP A 33 9.19 15.39 5.72
C ASP A 33 7.98 15.27 4.77
N VAL A 34 8.04 14.36 3.79
CA VAL A 34 7.00 14.20 2.77
C VAL A 34 6.33 12.84 2.76
N VAL A 35 6.89 11.83 3.42
CA VAL A 35 6.30 10.50 3.55
C VAL A 35 5.67 10.39 4.94
N LEU A 36 4.35 10.36 4.97
CA LEU A 36 3.57 10.32 6.21
C LEU A 36 3.47 8.91 6.78
N PHE A 37 3.31 7.93 5.90
CA PHE A 37 3.02 6.55 6.29
C PHE A 37 3.56 5.58 5.26
N ALA A 38 3.86 4.36 5.69
CA ALA A 38 4.39 3.31 4.83
C ALA A 38 3.82 1.94 5.19
N ILE A 39 3.28 1.23 4.19
CA ILE A 39 2.72 -0.11 4.34
C ILE A 39 3.62 -1.14 3.65
N PRO A 40 4.38 -1.96 4.40
CA PRO A 40 5.07 -3.12 3.84
C PRO A 40 4.09 -4.18 3.33
N PHE A 41 4.36 -4.70 2.14
CA PHE A 41 3.81 -5.96 1.64
C PHE A 41 4.82 -7.08 1.83
N ASN A 42 4.88 -7.61 3.06
CA ASN A 42 5.65 -8.80 3.38
C ASN A 42 4.93 -10.05 2.81
N ASN A 43 5.11 -10.34 1.52
CA ASN A 43 5.40 -11.69 0.99
C ASN A 43 5.37 -11.73 -0.54
N SER A 44 6.28 -12.57 -1.04
CA SER A 44 6.27 -13.35 -2.29
C SER A 44 6.77 -12.73 -3.60
N ALA A 45 6.62 -11.44 -3.87
CA ALA A 45 7.33 -10.84 -5.00
C ALA A 45 8.76 -10.48 -4.57
N ALA A 46 9.61 -11.49 -4.36
CA ALA A 46 10.98 -11.26 -3.96
C ALA A 46 11.72 -10.50 -5.06
N HIS A 47 11.88 -9.19 -4.91
CA HIS A 47 12.91 -8.49 -5.67
C HIS A 47 14.25 -9.14 -5.28
N PRO A 48 15.13 -9.49 -6.24
CA PRO A 48 16.33 -10.33 -6.01
C PRO A 48 17.40 -9.73 -5.09
N ARG A 49 17.13 -8.61 -4.42
CA ARG A 49 18.07 -7.88 -3.54
C ARG A 49 17.48 -7.57 -2.16
N GLY A 50 16.50 -8.35 -1.71
CA GLY A 50 15.90 -8.18 -0.39
C GLY A 50 15.02 -6.93 -0.23
N ALA A 51 14.68 -6.24 -1.33
CA ALA A 51 13.81 -5.08 -1.27
C ALA A 51 12.36 -5.48 -0.93
N VAL A 52 11.70 -4.64 -0.15
CA VAL A 52 10.30 -4.81 0.28
C VAL A 52 9.43 -3.91 -0.59
N LEU A 53 8.35 -4.47 -1.13
CA LEU A 53 7.36 -3.68 -1.83
C LEU A 53 6.53 -2.92 -0.79
N THR A 54 6.40 -1.61 -0.97
CA THR A 54 5.81 -0.74 0.03
C THR A 54 4.89 0.27 -0.65
N ASP A 55 3.70 0.48 -0.09
CA ASP A 55 2.89 1.66 -0.42
C ASP A 55 3.26 2.79 0.53
N LEU A 56 3.59 3.95 -0.03
CA LEU A 56 3.85 5.18 0.70
C LEU A 56 2.66 6.11 0.59
N ALA A 57 2.26 6.72 1.70
CA ALA A 57 1.39 7.88 1.73
C ALA A 57 2.27 9.14 1.62
N VAL A 58 2.32 9.75 0.43
CA VAL A 58 3.27 10.82 0.11
C VAL A 58 2.54 12.14 -0.05
N ARG A 59 2.96 13.19 0.64
CA ARG A 59 2.45 14.55 0.41
C ARG A 59 2.68 14.99 -1.03
N MET A 60 1.73 15.69 -1.64
CA MET A 60 1.78 16.05 -3.06
C MET A 60 3.10 16.75 -3.47
N GLU A 61 3.62 17.64 -2.63
CA GLU A 61 4.89 18.34 -2.83
C GLU A 61 6.12 17.40 -2.86
N GLY A 62 6.02 16.23 -2.26
CA GLY A 62 7.09 15.22 -2.20
C GLY A 62 7.08 14.20 -3.32
N VAL A 63 6.02 14.13 -4.13
CA VAL A 63 5.83 13.07 -5.14
C VAL A 63 7.01 12.97 -6.10
N LEU A 64 7.51 14.10 -6.59
CA LEU A 64 8.66 14.12 -7.52
C LEU A 64 9.95 13.68 -6.83
N ARG A 65 10.16 14.05 -5.57
CA ARG A 65 11.32 13.62 -4.76
C ARG A 65 11.30 12.12 -4.51
N VAL A 66 10.15 11.58 -4.10
CA VAL A 66 9.98 10.13 -3.92
C VAL A 66 10.18 9.38 -5.24
N ARG A 67 9.62 9.87 -6.34
CA ARG A 67 9.78 9.27 -7.68
C ARG A 67 11.25 9.21 -8.10
N ALA A 68 12.01 10.28 -7.86
CA ALA A 68 13.43 10.36 -8.15
C ALA A 68 14.25 9.40 -7.27
N ALA A 69 13.96 9.36 -5.96
CA ALA A 69 14.71 8.58 -4.99
C ALA A 69 14.53 7.05 -5.19
N TYR A 70 13.31 6.61 -5.49
CA TYR A 70 12.97 5.19 -5.63
C TYR A 70 12.95 4.67 -7.08
N LYS A 71 13.08 5.57 -8.07
CA LYS A 71 13.01 5.22 -9.50
C LYS A 71 11.71 4.48 -9.84
N CYS A 72 10.56 5.01 -9.42
CA CYS A 72 9.23 4.37 -9.43
C CYS A 72 8.65 4.01 -10.82
N ASN A 73 9.45 4.00 -11.88
CA ASN A 73 8.98 3.87 -13.26
C ASN A 73 8.75 2.41 -13.71
N ARG A 74 8.75 1.44 -12.79
CA ARG A 74 8.88 0.01 -13.15
C ARG A 74 7.57 -0.76 -13.29
N PHE A 75 6.45 -0.28 -12.74
CA PHE A 75 5.14 -0.92 -12.89
C PHE A 75 4.01 0.05 -12.52
N LEU A 76 2.83 -0.17 -13.10
CA LEU A 76 1.62 0.59 -12.80
C LEU A 76 0.88 -0.07 -11.62
N PRO A 77 0.68 0.62 -10.48
CA PRO A 77 -0.06 0.05 -9.36
C PRO A 77 -1.44 -0.44 -9.81
N MET A 78 -1.89 -1.56 -9.25
CA MET A 78 -3.18 -2.20 -9.53
C MET A 78 -3.33 -2.79 -10.94
N SER A 79 -2.29 -2.74 -11.78
CA SER A 79 -2.29 -3.38 -13.10
C SER A 79 -1.91 -4.86 -13.03
N ASP A 80 -2.02 -5.57 -14.15
CA ASP A 80 -1.59 -6.97 -14.24
C ASP A 80 -0.09 -7.16 -13.98
N GLU A 81 0.70 -6.12 -14.23
CA GLU A 81 2.14 -6.08 -13.96
C GLU A 81 2.47 -5.64 -12.54
N ASP A 82 1.47 -5.32 -11.72
CA ASP A 82 1.69 -5.05 -10.32
C ASP A 82 2.27 -6.29 -9.64
N PRO A 83 3.41 -6.19 -8.95
CA PRO A 83 4.05 -7.35 -8.31
C PRO A 83 3.12 -8.08 -7.34
N ILE A 84 2.19 -7.38 -6.67
CA ILE A 84 1.22 -8.00 -5.76
C ILE A 84 0.22 -8.86 -6.54
N ILE A 85 -0.21 -8.44 -7.72
CA ILE A 85 -1.15 -9.19 -8.56
C ILE A 85 -0.43 -10.33 -9.28
N LYS A 86 0.73 -10.04 -9.86
CA LYS A 86 1.52 -10.96 -10.68
C LYS A 86 1.91 -12.25 -9.95
N VAL A 87 2.20 -12.13 -8.65
CA VAL A 87 2.64 -13.27 -7.82
C VAL A 87 1.51 -14.17 -7.32
N GLN A 88 0.24 -13.79 -7.53
CA GLN A 88 -0.87 -14.60 -7.07
C GLN A 88 -0.95 -15.93 -7.83
N ALA A 89 -1.02 -17.04 -7.09
CA ALA A 89 -1.21 -18.37 -7.63
C ALA A 89 -2.70 -18.57 -7.98
N ALA A 90 -3.11 -18.07 -9.15
CA ALA A 90 -4.46 -18.27 -9.68
C ALA A 90 -4.42 -18.48 -11.20
N ASN A 91 -5.42 -19.21 -11.70
CA ASN A 91 -5.44 -19.70 -13.08
C ASN A 91 -5.94 -18.66 -14.10
N SER A 92 -6.62 -17.61 -13.65
CA SER A 92 -7.08 -16.50 -14.50
C SER A 92 -6.56 -15.16 -13.98
N GLN A 93 -6.41 -14.20 -14.89
CA GLN A 93 -5.95 -12.86 -14.54
C GLN A 93 -6.92 -12.13 -13.60
N GLU A 94 -8.23 -12.33 -13.79
CA GLU A 94 -9.26 -11.77 -12.89
C GLU A 94 -9.13 -12.30 -11.47
N LEU A 95 -8.90 -13.61 -11.30
CA LEU A 95 -8.67 -14.19 -9.98
C LEU A 95 -7.37 -13.69 -9.36
N LYS A 96 -6.30 -13.50 -10.16
CA LYS A 96 -5.06 -12.88 -9.67
C LYS A 96 -5.30 -11.45 -9.15
N ARG A 97 -6.07 -10.64 -9.90
CA ARG A 97 -6.47 -9.30 -9.45
C ARG A 97 -7.27 -9.37 -8.16
N ALA A 98 -8.29 -10.23 -8.08
CA ALA A 98 -9.10 -10.38 -6.88
C ALA A 98 -8.28 -10.79 -5.65
N CYS A 99 -7.39 -11.79 -5.79
CA CYS A 99 -6.46 -12.20 -4.74
C CYS A 99 -5.51 -11.05 -4.34
N GLY A 100 -4.96 -10.33 -5.30
CA GLY A 100 -4.07 -9.20 -5.05
C GLY A 100 -4.77 -8.06 -4.31
N TYR A 101 -5.97 -7.69 -4.75
CA TYR A 101 -6.80 -6.66 -4.12
C TYR A 101 -7.23 -7.05 -2.71
N LYS A 102 -7.67 -8.29 -2.50
CA LYS A 102 -8.01 -8.83 -1.18
C LYS A 102 -6.81 -8.78 -0.24
N ARG A 103 -5.62 -9.14 -0.72
CA ARG A 103 -4.39 -9.09 0.05
C ARG A 103 -4.02 -7.66 0.44
N MET A 104 -4.10 -6.71 -0.50
CA MET A 104 -3.87 -5.30 -0.19
C MET A 104 -4.88 -4.79 0.84
N HIS A 105 -6.17 -5.07 0.63
CA HIS A 105 -7.21 -4.65 1.56
C HIS A 105 -6.96 -5.14 2.98
N GLY A 106 -6.62 -6.42 3.15
CA GLY A 106 -6.27 -6.99 4.46
C GLY A 106 -5.09 -6.25 5.11
N ARG A 107 -4.05 -5.93 4.35
CA ARG A 107 -2.89 -5.17 4.86
C ARG A 107 -3.24 -3.75 5.27
N TYR A 108 -4.05 -3.03 4.48
CA TYR A 108 -4.52 -1.70 4.86
C TYR A 108 -5.37 -1.75 6.14
N LEU A 109 -6.25 -2.75 6.28
CA LEU A 109 -7.08 -2.94 7.48
C LEU A 109 -6.24 -3.25 8.73
N GLU A 110 -5.19 -4.06 8.58
CA GLU A 110 -4.24 -4.35 9.66
C GLU A 110 -3.53 -3.08 10.14
N GLU A 111 -3.00 -2.26 9.22
CA GLU A 111 -2.33 -1.01 9.61
C GLU A 111 -3.32 0.02 10.17
N TYR A 112 -4.55 0.11 9.64
CA TYR A 112 -5.61 0.95 10.20
C TYR A 112 -5.93 0.58 11.64
N THR A 113 -6.07 -0.73 11.91
CA THR A 113 -6.33 -1.24 13.26
C THR A 113 -5.20 -0.87 14.22
N LYS A 114 -3.93 -0.94 13.78
CA LYS A 114 -2.79 -0.51 14.60
C LYS A 114 -2.81 1.00 14.89
N CYS A 115 -3.14 1.82 13.90
CA CYS A 115 -3.28 3.27 14.10
C CYS A 115 -4.37 3.61 15.14
N CYS A 116 -5.47 2.85 15.16
CA CYS A 116 -6.52 3.00 16.19
C CYS A 116 -6.06 2.57 17.58
N GLN A 117 -5.20 1.55 17.68
CA GLN A 117 -4.77 0.94 18.95
C GLN A 117 -3.55 1.62 19.58
N SER A 118 -2.74 2.34 18.78
CA SER A 118 -1.47 2.92 19.22
C SER A 118 -1.36 4.39 18.81
N PRO A 119 -2.05 5.30 19.52
CA PRO A 119 -2.11 6.72 19.15
C PRO A 119 -0.76 7.46 19.25
N GLU A 120 0.25 6.88 19.91
CA GLU A 120 1.53 7.53 20.23
C GLU A 120 2.52 7.63 19.05
N VAL A 121 2.24 7.01 17.90
CA VAL A 121 3.22 6.90 16.78
C VAL A 121 3.23 8.13 15.87
N LEU A 122 2.15 8.90 15.83
CA LEU A 122 1.98 10.08 14.97
C LEU A 122 1.31 11.20 15.75
N GLU A 123 1.68 12.44 15.46
CA GLU A 123 0.93 13.62 15.88
C GLU A 123 -0.54 13.51 15.44
N ASP A 124 -1.48 14.09 16.19
CA ASP A 124 -2.91 13.87 15.98
C ASP A 124 -3.37 14.17 14.54
N ASP A 125 -2.89 15.25 13.93
CA ASP A 125 -3.21 15.62 12.55
C ASP A 125 -2.60 14.65 11.53
N ALA A 126 -1.34 14.24 11.76
CA ALA A 126 -0.66 13.25 10.93
C ALA A 126 -1.34 11.88 11.01
N ARG A 127 -1.79 11.48 12.20
CA ARG A 127 -2.54 10.25 12.43
C ARG A 127 -3.88 10.28 11.70
N LYS A 128 -4.62 11.39 11.81
CA LYS A 128 -5.89 11.56 11.12
C LYS A 128 -5.72 11.45 9.59
N LEU A 129 -4.74 12.15 9.03
CA LEU A 129 -4.45 12.08 7.59
C LEU A 129 -4.07 10.65 7.14
N ALA A 130 -3.27 9.94 7.93
CA ALA A 130 -2.92 8.55 7.64
C ALA A 130 -4.15 7.62 7.69
N MET A 131 -5.04 7.81 8.68
CA MET A 131 -6.28 7.04 8.80
C MET A 131 -7.25 7.31 7.65
N ASP A 132 -7.46 8.58 7.29
CA ASP A 132 -8.29 8.98 6.15
C ASP A 132 -7.75 8.33 4.85
N TRP A 133 -6.43 8.37 4.64
CA TRP A 133 -5.78 7.71 3.50
C TRP A 133 -5.98 6.18 3.51
N LEU A 134 -5.88 5.53 4.68
CA LEU A 134 -6.09 4.08 4.81
C LEU A 134 -7.54 3.69 4.45
N GLU A 135 -8.52 4.41 5.00
CA GLU A 135 -9.95 4.17 4.73
C GLU A 135 -10.30 4.31 3.25
N GLU A 136 -9.79 5.36 2.60
CA GLU A 136 -10.08 5.61 1.19
C GLU A 136 -9.48 4.53 0.28
N ASN A 137 -8.25 4.09 0.56
CA ASN A 137 -7.63 2.99 -0.19
C ASN A 137 -8.38 1.67 0.04
N MET A 138 -8.81 1.37 1.28
CA MET A 138 -9.68 0.20 1.55
C MET A 138 -10.99 0.30 0.78
N GLY A 139 -11.65 1.46 0.80
CA GLY A 139 -12.88 1.69 0.04
C GLY A 139 -12.69 1.54 -1.46
N TYR A 140 -11.57 2.04 -2.01
CA TYR A 140 -11.22 1.86 -3.41
C TYR A 140 -11.01 0.38 -3.77
N LEU A 141 -10.24 -0.35 -2.96
CA LEU A 141 -10.02 -1.79 -3.11
C LEU A 141 -11.34 -2.57 -3.03
N GLY A 142 -12.22 -2.22 -2.09
CA GLY A 142 -13.55 -2.81 -1.96
C GLY A 142 -14.39 -2.63 -3.22
N ARG A 143 -14.40 -1.42 -3.81
CA ARG A 143 -15.08 -1.16 -5.09
C ARG A 143 -14.51 -1.98 -6.25
N LEU A 144 -13.19 -2.19 -6.29
CA LEU A 144 -12.55 -3.01 -7.33
C LEU A 144 -12.90 -4.49 -7.17
N LEU A 145 -12.93 -5.00 -5.94
CA LEU A 145 -13.36 -6.37 -5.66
C LEU A 145 -14.82 -6.60 -6.10
N LEU A 146 -15.72 -5.70 -5.73
CA LEU A 146 -17.13 -5.76 -6.16
C LEU A 146 -17.29 -5.81 -7.67
N LYS A 147 -16.49 -5.02 -8.42
CA LYS A 147 -16.50 -5.02 -9.90
C LYS A 147 -16.03 -6.33 -10.52
N LEU A 148 -15.16 -7.08 -9.84
CA LEU A 148 -14.66 -8.37 -10.31
C LEU A 148 -15.64 -9.53 -10.04
N GLY A 149 -16.89 -9.23 -9.65
CA GLY A 149 -17.90 -10.25 -9.44
C GLY A 149 -17.73 -11.02 -8.14
N THR A 150 -16.92 -10.54 -7.18
CA THR A 150 -16.99 -11.02 -5.79
C THR A 150 -18.23 -10.43 -5.12
N HIS A 151 -19.41 -10.76 -5.63
CA HIS A 151 -20.66 -10.59 -4.90
C HIS A 151 -20.67 -11.63 -3.77
N GLY A 152 -20.53 -11.18 -2.51
CA GLY A 152 -21.01 -11.94 -1.35
C GLY A 152 -20.04 -12.92 -0.68
N ALA A 153 -18.84 -12.50 -0.29
CA ALA A 153 -18.03 -13.28 0.66
C ALA A 153 -17.30 -12.39 1.69
N TYR A 154 -18.01 -11.41 2.25
CA TYR A 154 -17.50 -10.57 3.34
C TYR A 154 -18.64 -10.05 4.22
N PHE A 155 -19.33 -10.95 4.93
CA PHE A 155 -19.90 -10.74 6.28
C PHE A 155 -20.40 -12.11 6.77
N GLY A 156 -19.63 -12.78 7.65
CA GLY A 156 -20.01 -14.05 8.35
C GLY A 156 -20.15 -15.27 7.43
N ASP A 157 -19.84 -16.51 7.80
CA ASP A 157 -19.71 -17.10 9.13
C ASP A 157 -18.51 -18.06 9.18
N ALA A 158 -17.67 -17.87 10.19
CA ALA A 158 -17.13 -19.01 10.91
C ALA A 158 -18.19 -19.37 11.95
N HIS A 159 -18.87 -20.50 11.77
CA HIS A 159 -19.26 -21.47 12.80
C HIS A 159 -19.93 -22.68 12.13
#